data_AF-A0A2J8RHV4-F1
#
_entry.id   AF-A0A2J8RHV4-F1
#
_cell.length_a   1.000
_cell.length_b   1.000
_cell.length_c   1.000
_cell.angle_alpha   90.00
_cell.angle_beta   90.00
_cell.angle_gamma   90.00
#
_symmetry.space_group_name_H-M   'P 1'
#
loop_
_entity.id
_entity.type
_entity.pdbx_description
1 polymer ?
#
loop_
_entity_poly.entity_id
_entity_poly.type
_entity_poly.pdbx_seq_one_letter_code
_entity_poly.pdbx_strand_id
1 'polypeptide(L)'
;MHTLVFLSTRQVLQCQPAACQALPLLPRELFPLLFKVAFMDKKTVVLRELVHTWPFPLLSFQQLLQECAHCSRALLQERPSTESMQAVILGLTARLHTSEPGASTQPLCRKHALRVLDMTGLLDDGVEQDPGTMSMWDCTAAVARTCIAQQQGGAAEPGP
;
A
#
# COMPACT_ATOMS: atom_id res chain seq x y z
N MET A 1 -12.58 -18.78 10.39
CA MET A 1 -11.99 -19.98 9.74
C MET A 1 -10.72 -19.55 9.02
N HIS A 2 -9.63 -20.31 9.13
CA HIS A 2 -8.41 -20.08 8.32
C HIS A 2 -8.31 -21.15 7.24
N THR A 3 -8.11 -20.73 6.00
CA THR A 3 -7.89 -21.66 4.87
C THR A 3 -6.43 -22.12 4.81
N LEU A 4 -6.16 -23.23 4.09
CA LEU A 4 -4.78 -23.67 3.85
C LEU A 4 -3.95 -22.57 3.18
N VAL A 5 -4.53 -21.85 2.21
CA VAL A 5 -3.86 -20.73 1.54
C VAL A 5 -3.41 -19.69 2.56
N PHE A 6 -4.26 -19.30 3.52
CA PHE A 6 -3.90 -18.36 4.58
C PHE A 6 -2.73 -18.87 5.44
N LEU A 7 -2.79 -20.12 5.88
CA LEU A 7 -1.74 -20.72 6.72
C LEU A 7 -0.42 -20.84 5.96
N SER A 8 -0.46 -21.25 4.69
CA SER A 8 0.71 -21.32 3.81
C SER A 8 1.30 -19.93 3.56
N THR A 9 0.48 -18.91 3.28
CA THR A 9 0.93 -17.52 3.17
C THR A 9 1.63 -17.07 4.44
N ARG A 10 1.02 -17.32 5.61
CA ARG A 10 1.62 -16.98 6.90
C ARG A 10 2.95 -17.69 7.13
N GLN A 11 3.06 -18.96 6.74
CA GLN A 11 4.28 -19.75 6.81
C GLN A 11 5.38 -19.19 5.92
N VAL A 12 5.07 -18.85 4.66
CA VAL A 12 6.02 -18.21 3.73
C VAL A 12 6.56 -16.91 4.31
N LEU A 13 5.70 -16.11 4.94
CA LEU A 13 6.06 -14.83 5.55
C LEU A 13 6.85 -14.95 6.88
N GLN A 14 7.09 -16.17 7.40
CA GLN A 14 7.92 -16.35 8.60
C GLN A 14 9.37 -15.93 8.33
N CYS A 15 9.94 -16.34 7.19
CA CYS A 15 11.27 -15.95 6.75
C CYS A 15 11.19 -14.79 5.75
N GLN A 16 11.29 -13.55 6.23
CA GLN A 16 11.14 -12.36 5.38
C GLN A 16 12.10 -12.31 4.17
N PRO A 17 13.42 -12.63 4.32
CA PRO A 17 14.32 -12.61 3.17
C PRO A 17 13.94 -13.62 2.08
N ALA A 18 13.58 -14.85 2.48
CA ALA A 18 13.14 -15.88 1.55
C ALA A 18 11.80 -15.51 0.89
N ALA A 19 10.88 -14.91 1.65
CA ALA A 19 9.61 -14.41 1.12
C ALA A 19 9.85 -13.35 0.04
N CYS A 20 10.72 -12.37 0.28
CA CYS A 20 11.06 -11.34 -0.70
C CYS A 20 11.64 -11.94 -1.99
N GLN A 21 12.56 -12.91 -1.89
CA GLN A 21 13.11 -13.61 -3.06
C GLN A 21 12.06 -14.42 -3.82
N ALA A 22 11.04 -14.92 -3.14
CA ALA A 22 9.96 -15.69 -3.76
C ALA A 22 8.92 -14.81 -4.47
N LEU A 23 8.75 -13.53 -4.09
CA LEU A 23 7.70 -12.65 -4.64
C LEU A 23 7.60 -12.65 -6.18
N PRO A 24 8.70 -12.60 -6.95
CA PRO A 24 8.63 -12.64 -8.42
C PRO A 24 8.13 -13.97 -8.99
N LEU A 25 8.20 -15.05 -8.20
CA LEU A 25 7.79 -16.40 -8.58
C LEU A 25 6.35 -16.72 -8.20
N LEU A 26 5.72 -15.88 -7.36
CA LEU A 26 4.38 -16.13 -6.84
C LEU A 26 3.30 -15.66 -7.84
N PRO A 27 2.18 -16.41 -7.95
CA PRO A 27 1.01 -15.95 -8.68
C PRO A 27 0.52 -14.60 -8.15
N ARG A 28 0.21 -13.67 -9.06
CA ARG A 28 -0.29 -12.32 -8.73
C ARG A 28 -1.57 -12.35 -7.88
N GLU A 29 -2.38 -13.40 -8.02
CA GLU A 29 -3.62 -13.61 -7.27
C GLU A 29 -3.37 -13.77 -5.75
N LEU A 30 -2.14 -14.11 -5.34
CA LEU A 30 -1.76 -14.22 -3.93
C LEU A 30 -1.34 -12.88 -3.31
N PHE A 31 -1.01 -11.85 -4.10
CA PHE A 31 -0.52 -10.57 -3.59
C PHE A 31 -1.49 -9.88 -2.61
N PRO A 32 -2.82 -9.86 -2.85
CA PRO A 32 -3.77 -9.30 -1.88
C PRO A 32 -3.71 -9.99 -0.52
N LEU A 33 -3.62 -11.32 -0.51
CA LEU A 33 -3.56 -12.10 0.72
C LEU A 33 -2.18 -11.96 1.40
N LEU A 34 -1.10 -11.98 0.63
CA LEU A 34 0.26 -11.71 1.11
C LEU A 34 0.35 -10.35 1.80
N PHE A 35 -0.23 -9.31 1.19
CA PHE A 35 -0.30 -7.98 1.78
C PHE A 35 -1.06 -8.00 3.10
N LYS A 36 -2.28 -8.57 3.12
CA LYS A 36 -3.10 -8.62 4.34
C LYS A 36 -2.38 -9.32 5.48
N VAL A 37 -1.77 -10.48 5.23
CA VAL A 37 -1.06 -11.24 6.26
C VAL A 37 0.23 -10.54 6.69
N ALA A 38 0.99 -9.98 5.76
CA ALA A 38 2.20 -9.22 6.07
C ALA A 38 1.89 -7.95 6.90
N PHE A 39 0.77 -7.28 6.60
CA PHE A 39 0.26 -6.14 7.37
C PHE A 39 -0.16 -6.56 8.78
N MET A 40 -0.94 -7.64 8.88
CA MET A 40 -1.41 -8.18 10.15
C MET A 40 -0.25 -8.62 11.08
N ASP A 41 0.74 -9.32 10.54
CA ASP A 41 1.88 -9.86 11.29
C ASP A 41 3.08 -8.88 11.32
N LYS A 42 2.88 -7.61 10.92
CA LYS A 42 3.90 -6.54 10.93
C LYS A 42 5.21 -6.92 10.24
N LYS A 43 5.12 -7.63 9.11
CA LYS A 43 6.25 -8.08 8.28
C LYS A 43 6.71 -6.95 7.36
N THR A 44 7.29 -5.91 7.96
CA THR A 44 7.62 -4.63 7.29
C THR A 44 8.57 -4.76 6.11
N VAL A 45 9.57 -5.65 6.15
CA VAL A 45 10.49 -5.86 5.01
C VAL A 45 9.74 -6.44 3.83
N VAL A 46 8.87 -7.42 4.07
CA VAL A 46 8.05 -8.02 3.01
C VAL A 46 6.99 -7.07 2.50
N LEU A 47 6.36 -6.27 3.38
CA LEU A 47 5.41 -5.22 2.96
C LEU A 47 6.05 -4.23 1.99
N ARG A 48 7.26 -3.75 2.32
CA ARG A 48 7.99 -2.83 1.45
C ARG A 48 8.22 -3.44 0.07
N GLU A 49 8.69 -4.68 0.01
CA GLU A 49 8.98 -5.37 -1.24
C GLU A 49 7.70 -5.72 -2.03
N LEU A 50 6.63 -6.13 -1.34
CA LEU A 50 5.31 -6.37 -1.94
C LEU A 50 4.76 -5.12 -2.62
N VAL A 51 4.88 -3.96 -1.97
CA VAL A 51 4.41 -2.69 -2.53
C VAL A 51 5.31 -2.25 -3.69
N HIS A 52 6.63 -2.46 -3.56
CA HIS A 52 7.58 -2.19 -4.64
C HIS A 52 7.26 -3.01 -5.91
N THR A 53 6.91 -4.29 -5.76
CA THR A 53 6.64 -5.24 -6.86
C THR A 53 5.15 -5.46 -7.15
N TRP A 54 4.26 -4.74 -6.46
CA TRP A 54 2.80 -4.81 -6.60
C TRP A 54 2.34 -4.88 -8.07
N PRO A 55 1.59 -5.93 -8.46
CA PRO A 55 1.29 -6.23 -9.86
C PRO A 55 -0.03 -5.59 -10.35
N PHE A 56 -0.68 -4.76 -9.52
CA PHE A 56 -1.96 -4.15 -9.85
C PHE A 56 -1.87 -2.62 -9.89
N PRO A 57 -2.72 -1.94 -10.67
CA PRO A 57 -2.73 -0.48 -10.74
C PRO A 57 -3.29 0.20 -9.48
N LEU A 58 -3.99 -0.55 -8.62
CA LEU A 58 -4.61 -0.08 -7.39
C LEU A 58 -4.11 -0.92 -6.21
N LEU A 59 -3.78 -0.24 -5.11
CA LEU A 59 -3.57 -0.82 -3.79
C LEU A 59 -4.55 -0.13 -2.85
N SER A 60 -5.67 -0.79 -2.55
CA SER A 60 -6.74 -0.26 -1.69
C SER A 60 -6.72 -0.93 -0.32
N PHE A 61 -6.54 -0.14 0.71
CA PHE A 61 -6.56 -0.59 2.10
C PHE A 61 -7.95 -1.12 2.45
N GLN A 62 -9.00 -0.43 2.03
CA GLN A 62 -10.38 -0.88 2.20
C GLN A 62 -10.57 -2.31 1.67
N GLN A 63 -10.06 -2.60 0.47
CA GLN A 63 -10.20 -3.93 -0.14
C GLN A 63 -9.30 -4.99 0.48
N LEU A 64 -8.09 -4.62 0.89
CA LEU A 64 -7.06 -5.55 1.37
C LEU A 64 -7.20 -5.90 2.85
N LEU A 65 -7.73 -4.97 3.65
CA LEU A 65 -7.77 -5.08 5.11
C LEU A 65 -9.16 -5.46 5.64
N GLN A 66 -10.21 -5.46 4.81
CA GLN A 66 -11.53 -6.01 5.15
C GLN A 66 -11.51 -7.54 5.28
N GLU A 67 -12.60 -8.12 5.78
CA GLU A 67 -12.79 -9.58 5.82
C GLU A 67 -12.71 -10.21 4.43
N CYS A 68 -12.20 -11.43 4.35
CA CYS A 68 -12.13 -12.17 3.10
C CYS A 68 -12.34 -13.67 3.33
N ALA A 69 -12.51 -14.42 2.23
CA ALA A 69 -12.73 -15.87 2.27
C ALA A 69 -11.64 -16.66 3.03
N HIS A 70 -10.44 -16.10 3.16
CA HIS A 70 -9.30 -16.75 3.80
C HIS A 70 -9.14 -16.41 5.29
N CYS A 71 -9.69 -15.28 5.73
CA CYS A 71 -9.53 -14.74 7.07
C CYS A 71 -10.65 -13.72 7.38
N SER A 72 -11.41 -14.01 8.45
CA SER A 72 -12.51 -13.16 8.95
C SER A 72 -12.05 -11.96 9.77
N ARG A 73 -10.74 -11.75 9.94
CA ARG A 73 -10.23 -10.59 10.68
C ARG A 73 -10.29 -9.34 9.79
N ALA A 74 -11.04 -8.33 10.22
CA ALA A 74 -11.12 -7.01 9.60
C ALA A 74 -10.12 -6.05 10.26
N LEU A 75 -9.02 -5.74 9.58
CA LEU A 75 -7.95 -4.88 10.12
C LEU A 75 -8.27 -3.39 9.97
N LEU A 76 -9.29 -3.02 9.18
CA LEU A 76 -9.76 -1.64 9.06
C LEU A 76 -10.34 -1.10 10.38
N GLN A 77 -10.92 -1.98 11.20
CA GLN A 77 -11.45 -1.62 12.52
C GLN A 77 -10.34 -1.57 13.59
N GLU A 78 -9.14 -2.02 13.25
CA GLU A 78 -7.99 -2.00 14.14
C GLU A 78 -7.12 -0.78 13.84
N ARG A 79 -6.45 -0.22 14.86
CA ARG A 79 -5.46 0.84 14.63
C ARG A 79 -4.34 0.29 13.73
N PRO A 80 -4.08 0.90 12.56
CA PRO A 80 -3.00 0.44 11.69
C PRO A 80 -1.66 0.66 12.40
N SER A 81 -0.78 -0.33 12.36
CA SER A 81 0.55 -0.18 12.96
C SER A 81 1.38 0.84 12.17
N THR A 82 1.96 1.82 12.86
CA THR A 82 2.83 2.85 12.29
C THR A 82 3.94 2.25 11.42
N GLU A 83 4.55 1.15 11.85
CA GLU A 83 5.65 0.51 11.12
C GLU A 83 5.19 -0.12 9.80
N SER A 84 4.01 -0.74 9.77
CA SER A 84 3.44 -1.30 8.53
C SER A 84 3.03 -0.19 7.56
N MET A 85 2.45 0.91 8.06
CA MET A 85 2.13 2.10 7.25
C MET A 85 3.40 2.68 6.62
N GLN A 86 4.44 2.87 7.43
CA GLN A 86 5.71 3.38 6.97
C GLN A 86 6.37 2.45 5.94
N ALA A 87 6.29 1.13 6.15
CA ALA A 87 6.79 0.15 5.19
C ALA A 87 6.08 0.26 3.82
N VAL A 88 4.77 0.47 3.82
CA VAL A 88 3.99 0.70 2.59
C VAL A 88 4.46 1.96 1.88
N ILE A 89 4.57 3.09 2.60
CA ILE A 89 5.03 4.36 2.05
C ILE A 89 6.45 4.22 1.48
N LEU A 90 7.37 3.60 2.22
CA LEU A 90 8.74 3.36 1.77
C LEU A 90 8.82 2.47 0.53
N GLY A 91 7.93 1.48 0.41
CA GLY A 91 7.83 0.63 -0.78
C GLY A 91 7.39 1.42 -2.01
N LEU A 92 6.44 2.34 -1.84
CA LEU A 92 6.00 3.26 -2.90
C LEU A 92 7.11 4.22 -3.31
N THR A 93 7.76 4.88 -2.35
CA THR A 93 8.87 5.80 -2.65
C THR A 93 9.99 5.10 -3.41
N ALA A 94 10.35 3.87 -2.99
CA ALA A 94 11.35 3.07 -3.69
C ALA A 94 10.94 2.78 -5.14
N ARG A 95 9.67 2.36 -5.36
CA ARG A 95 9.12 2.14 -6.71
C ARG A 95 9.19 3.39 -7.59
N LEU A 96 8.85 4.56 -7.04
CA LEU A 96 8.86 5.81 -7.79
C LEU A 96 10.29 6.17 -8.23
N HIS A 97 11.27 6.01 -7.34
CA HIS A 97 12.68 6.31 -7.66
C HIS A 97 13.31 5.30 -8.65
N THR A 98 12.85 4.05 -8.67
CA THR A 98 13.32 3.05 -9.65
C THR A 98 12.74 3.22 -11.05
N SER A 99 11.73 4.09 -11.23
CA SER A 99 11.09 4.30 -12.53
C SER A 99 11.85 5.26 -13.45
N GLU A 100 13.02 5.75 -13.04
CA GLU A 100 13.89 6.61 -13.86
C GLU A 100 14.39 5.84 -15.11
N PRO A 101 14.30 6.44 -16.32
CA PRO A 101 14.61 5.77 -17.57
C PRO A 101 16.13 5.65 -17.77
N GLY A 102 16.77 4.63 -17.19
CA GLY A 102 18.22 4.47 -17.35
C GLY A 102 18.85 3.09 -17.10
N ALA A 103 18.18 2.13 -16.46
CA ALA A 103 18.81 0.84 -16.14
C ALA A 103 17.87 -0.34 -16.40
N SER A 104 18.23 -1.11 -17.42
CA SER A 104 17.63 -2.41 -17.75
C SER A 104 17.85 -3.41 -16.61
N THR A 105 16.78 -4.00 -16.06
CA THR A 105 16.56 -5.45 -15.96
C THR A 105 15.07 -5.68 -15.63
N GLN A 106 14.36 -6.32 -16.57
CA GLN A 106 12.94 -6.74 -16.54
C GLN A 106 11.85 -5.63 -16.55
N PRO A 107 11.12 -5.47 -17.68
CA PRO A 107 9.94 -4.61 -17.71
C PRO A 107 8.79 -5.36 -17.04
N LEU A 108 8.45 -5.01 -15.79
CA LEU A 108 7.06 -5.09 -15.39
C LEU A 108 6.28 -4.31 -16.45
N CYS A 109 5.37 -4.99 -17.17
CA CYS A 109 4.61 -4.39 -18.25
C CYS A 109 4.00 -3.07 -17.71
N ARG A 110 4.38 -1.91 -18.27
CA ARG A 110 3.97 -0.56 -17.78
C ARG A 110 2.44 -0.41 -17.59
N LYS A 111 1.66 -1.32 -18.19
CA LYS A 111 0.21 -1.47 -18.01
C LYS A 111 -0.22 -1.89 -16.59
N HIS A 112 0.70 -2.40 -15.76
CA HIS A 112 0.41 -2.95 -14.42
C HIS A 112 1.19 -2.25 -13.30
N ALA A 113 1.78 -1.09 -13.58
CA ALA A 113 2.37 -0.26 -12.55
C ALA A 113 1.28 0.24 -11.60
N LEU A 114 1.55 0.19 -10.29
CA LEU A 114 0.71 0.79 -9.25
C LEU A 114 0.61 2.31 -9.48
N ARG A 115 -0.63 2.79 -9.60
CA ARG A 115 -0.96 4.20 -9.87
C ARG A 115 -1.71 4.85 -8.72
N VAL A 116 -2.52 4.06 -8.02
CA VAL A 116 -3.39 4.54 -6.95
C VAL A 116 -3.10 3.77 -5.68
N LEU A 117 -2.65 4.50 -4.66
CA LEU A 117 -2.71 4.05 -3.28
C LEU A 117 -3.98 4.64 -2.67
N ASP A 118 -4.93 3.77 -2.31
CA ASP A 118 -6.15 4.13 -1.61
C ASP A 118 -6.01 3.72 -0.14
N MET A 119 -5.84 4.70 0.75
CA MET A 119 -5.75 4.51 2.20
C MET A 119 -7.08 4.76 2.92
N THR A 120 -8.19 4.86 2.18
CA THR A 120 -9.51 5.08 2.79
C THR A 120 -9.94 3.88 3.65
N GLY A 121 -10.84 4.13 4.60
CA GLY A 121 -11.36 3.11 5.52
C GLY A 121 -10.49 2.83 6.74
N LEU A 122 -9.30 3.44 6.85
CA LEU A 122 -8.54 3.47 8.09
C LEU A 122 -9.19 4.41 9.11
N LEU A 123 -9.23 4.00 10.38
CA LEU A 123 -9.72 4.84 11.46
C LEU A 123 -8.76 6.02 11.71
N ASP A 124 -9.33 7.22 11.84
CA ASP A 124 -8.60 8.41 12.26
C ASP A 124 -8.53 8.46 13.79
N ASP A 125 -7.35 8.74 14.36
CA ASP A 125 -7.13 8.79 15.82
C ASP A 125 -7.60 10.12 16.44
N GLY A 126 -8.62 10.74 15.84
CA GLY A 126 -9.21 11.98 16.32
C GLY A 126 -9.84 11.76 17.68
N VAL A 127 -9.13 12.14 18.74
CA VAL A 127 -9.64 12.40 20.08
C VAL A 127 -11.03 13.03 19.94
N GLU A 128 -12.07 12.28 20.34
CA GLU A 128 -13.47 12.73 20.40
C GLU A 128 -13.88 13.59 19.19
N GLN A 129 -14.20 12.95 18.05
CA GLN A 129 -14.69 13.66 16.87
C GLN A 129 -15.99 14.43 17.19
N ASP A 130 -15.86 15.74 17.45
CA ASP A 130 -16.98 16.67 17.27
C ASP A 130 -17.38 16.64 15.78
N PRO A 131 -18.64 16.35 15.43
CA PRO A 131 -19.08 16.19 14.04
C PRO A 131 -18.84 17.41 13.13
N GLY A 132 -18.53 18.58 13.71
CA GLY A 132 -18.20 19.81 13.00
C GLY A 132 -16.72 20.01 12.66
N THR A 133 -15.81 19.18 13.17
CA THR A 133 -14.35 19.37 13.01
C THR A 133 -13.79 18.44 11.93
N MET A 134 -12.96 18.98 11.03
CA MET A 134 -12.29 18.17 10.01
C MET A 134 -11.38 17.12 10.64
N SER A 135 -11.43 15.88 10.13
CA SER A 135 -10.52 14.81 10.56
C SER A 135 -9.06 15.17 10.21
N MET A 136 -8.07 14.57 10.88
CA MET A 136 -6.66 14.82 10.54
C MET A 136 -6.33 14.37 9.11
N TRP A 137 -7.04 13.35 8.62
CA TRP A 137 -6.99 12.93 7.23
C TRP A 137 -7.60 13.95 6.28
N ASP A 138 -8.74 14.57 6.62
CA ASP A 138 -9.35 15.62 5.80
C ASP A 138 -8.44 16.84 5.70
N CYS A 139 -7.82 17.24 6.82
CA CYS A 139 -6.82 18.30 6.84
C CYS A 139 -5.63 17.96 5.93
N THR A 140 -5.05 16.77 6.10
CA THR A 140 -3.90 16.31 5.29
C THR A 140 -4.25 16.22 3.81
N ALA A 141 -5.43 15.71 3.47
CA ALA A 141 -5.91 15.60 2.10
C ALA A 141 -6.18 16.98 1.47
N ALA A 142 -6.78 17.91 2.21
CA ALA A 142 -6.99 19.28 1.75
C ALA A 142 -5.65 19.97 1.44
N VAL A 143 -4.67 19.87 2.36
CA VAL A 143 -3.31 20.42 2.16
C VAL A 143 -2.60 19.76 0.96
N ALA A 144 -2.68 18.44 0.84
CA ALA A 144 -2.05 17.75 -0.29
C ALA A 144 -2.66 18.19 -1.64
N ARG A 145 -3.99 18.34 -1.71
CA ARG A 145 -4.69 18.79 -2.92
C ARG A 145 -4.32 20.23 -3.30
N THR A 146 -4.22 21.15 -2.34
CA THR A 146 -3.81 22.53 -2.62
C THR A 146 -2.36 22.59 -3.10
N CYS A 147 -1.46 21.79 -2.50
CA CYS A 147 -0.06 21.67 -2.97
C CYS A 147 0.03 21.14 -4.41
N ILE A 148 -0.73 20.10 -4.75
CA ILE A 148 -0.75 19.52 -6.10
C ILE A 148 -1.31 20.54 -7.11
N ALA A 149 -2.40 21.22 -6.77
CA ALA A 149 -3.00 22.25 -7.65
C ALA A 149 -2.01 23.40 -7.91
N GLN A 150 -1.25 23.82 -6.90
CA GLN A 150 -0.21 24.84 -7.05
C GLN A 150 0.92 24.38 -7.98
N GLN A 151 1.35 23.12 -7.87
CA GLN A 151 2.39 22.56 -8.76
C GLN A 151 1.94 22.45 -10.22
N GLN A 152 0.65 22.21 -10.46
CA GLN A 152 0.08 22.13 -11.82
C GLN A 152 -0.19 23.52 -12.43
N GLY A 153 -0.52 24.52 -11.61
CA GLY A 153 -0.73 25.91 -12.06
C GLY A 153 0.55 26.67 -12.42
N GLY A 154 1.71 26.28 -11.88
CA GLY A 154 3.00 26.91 -12.19
C GLY A 154 3.64 26.51 -13.54
N ALA A 155 3.02 25.58 -14.29
CA ALA A 155 3.53 25.11 -15.59
C ALA A 155 2.95 25.88 -16.79
N ALA A 156 2.12 26.90 -16.56
CA ALA A 156 1.46 27.70 -17.59
C ALA A 156 1.73 29.20 -17.42
N GLU A 157 2.95 29.64 -17.70
CA GLU A 157 3.20 31.01 -18.15
C GLU A 157 3.87 30.96 -19.53
N PRO A 158 3.18 31.40 -20.61
CA PRO A 158 3.82 31.68 -21.88
C PRO A 158 4.44 33.09 -21.81
N GLY A 159 5.75 33.16 -22.04
CA GLY A 159 6.49 34.43 -22.02
C GLY A 159 6.10 35.39 -23.15
N PRO A 160 6.37 36.69 -22.99
CA PRO A 160 6.60 37.61 -24.10
C PRO A 160 8.06 37.56 -24.60
#